data_AF-A0A662CV01-F1
#
_entry.id   AF-A0A662CV01-F1
#
_cell.length_a   1.000
_cell.length_b   1.000
_cell.length_c   1.000
_cell.angle_alpha   90.00
_cell.angle_beta   90.00
_cell.angle_gamma   90.00
#
_symmetry.space_group_name_H-M   'P 1'
#
loop_
_entity.id
_entity.type
_entity.pdbx_description
1 polymer ?
#
loop_
_entity_poly.entity_id
_entity_poly.type
_entity_poly.pdbx_seq_one_letter_code
_entity_poly.pdbx_strand_id
1 'polypeptide(L)'
;MDRFGYYNIFLISADSGHIIYSVSKEVDFATDITHGPFKNTGIADVFRKVMNNGERDCIYLEDFSPYQPSYNAPASFIGSPIYDGDEKIGVLVFQLPIDRINHIMTDGYEWEKVGLGKTGETYLVGSDYLIRNQSRFLVEDFENYIKSLESTNMPNDIISRIESLKSAIGLQPVLTEGTRAALRGATGTQIFTDYRGEEVLSSYRPLELDQVNWVIMSEIDSEEAFSPISVLFRRFAIWFLAIGLVVVTLSVIFARSISKPIRELTQRASDLAQGNLDDIILLDQKDEIGKLAENFEKMRRSLKKLITEFNEMNKNLEQK
;
A
#
# COMPACT_ATOMS: atom_id res chain seq x y z
N MET A 1 -11.98 12.09 -35.65
CA MET A 1 -10.99 12.03 -34.57
C MET A 1 -11.66 12.07 -33.21
N ASP A 2 -12.40 13.12 -32.85
CA ASP A 2 -12.96 13.34 -31.50
C ASP A 2 -13.81 12.19 -30.92
N ARG A 3 -14.54 11.45 -31.76
CA ARG A 3 -15.37 10.32 -31.29
C ARG A 3 -14.56 9.12 -30.78
N PHE A 4 -13.40 8.85 -31.39
CA PHE A 4 -12.53 7.71 -31.05
C PHE A 4 -11.14 8.13 -30.53
N GLY A 5 -10.87 9.44 -30.49
CA GLY A 5 -9.73 10.08 -29.84
C GLY A 5 -8.35 9.68 -30.36
N TYR A 6 -8.23 9.10 -31.56
CA TYR A 6 -6.93 8.82 -32.18
C TYR A 6 -6.16 10.10 -32.47
N TYR A 7 -4.83 10.06 -32.34
CA TYR A 7 -3.98 11.22 -32.58
C TYR A 7 -3.83 11.51 -34.07
N ASN A 8 -3.45 10.50 -34.86
CA ASN A 8 -3.31 10.61 -36.30
C ASN A 8 -3.74 9.30 -36.99
N ILE A 9 -4.20 9.42 -38.22
CA ILE A 9 -4.57 8.30 -39.10
C ILE A 9 -3.81 8.50 -40.39
N PHE A 10 -3.13 7.46 -40.84
CA PHE A 10 -2.32 7.43 -42.04
C PHE A 10 -2.89 6.45 -43.05
N LEU A 11 -2.88 6.84 -44.32
CA LEU A 11 -3.03 5.92 -45.44
C LEU A 11 -1.70 5.85 -46.16
N ILE A 12 -1.16 4.64 -46.26
CA ILE A 12 0.15 4.39 -46.87
C ILE A 12 -0.05 3.53 -48.11
N SER A 13 0.51 3.96 -49.24
CA SER A 13 0.39 3.23 -50.49
C SER A 13 1.20 1.95 -50.47
N ALA A 14 0.61 0.84 -50.92
CA ALA A 14 1.26 -0.47 -50.92
C ALA A 14 2.44 -0.55 -51.91
N ASP A 15 2.34 0.15 -53.04
CA ASP A 15 3.32 0.11 -54.14
C ASP A 15 4.62 0.87 -53.83
N SER A 16 4.47 2.01 -53.17
CA SER A 16 5.51 3.03 -53.06
C SER A 16 5.91 3.33 -51.62
N GLY A 17 5.17 2.84 -50.63
CA GLY A 17 5.42 3.13 -49.22
C GLY A 17 5.20 4.60 -48.84
N HIS A 18 4.57 5.41 -49.71
CA HIS A 18 4.34 6.81 -49.43
C HIS A 18 3.11 7.02 -48.53
N ILE A 19 3.22 7.93 -47.56
CA ILE A 19 2.07 8.41 -46.80
C ILE A 19 1.24 9.33 -47.71
N ILE A 20 0.19 8.78 -48.32
CA ILE A 20 -0.69 9.49 -49.26
C ILE A 20 -1.78 10.31 -48.55
N TYR A 21 -2.07 9.98 -47.29
CA TYR A 21 -2.93 10.78 -46.42
C TYR A 21 -2.45 10.71 -44.97
N SER A 22 -2.47 11.85 -44.29
CA SER A 22 -2.47 11.90 -42.82
C SER A 22 -3.40 13.02 -42.35
N VAL A 23 -4.01 12.84 -41.17
CA VAL A 23 -4.91 13.86 -40.60
C VAL A 23 -4.11 15.07 -40.12
N SER A 24 -3.00 14.84 -39.41
CA SER A 24 -2.18 15.91 -38.83
C SER A 24 -1.26 16.61 -39.83
N LYS A 25 -0.96 15.97 -40.98
CA LYS A 25 -0.05 16.50 -42.03
C LYS A 25 1.30 16.98 -41.49
N GLU A 26 1.90 16.19 -40.60
CA GLU A 26 3.23 16.45 -40.04
C GLU A 26 4.34 16.21 -41.07
N VAL A 27 5.61 16.31 -40.65
CA VAL A 27 6.79 16.23 -41.52
C VAL A 27 6.98 14.88 -42.22
N ASP A 28 6.24 13.85 -41.80
CA ASP A 28 6.18 12.53 -42.41
C ASP A 28 5.19 12.44 -43.58
N PHE A 29 4.25 13.39 -43.69
CA PHE A 29 3.26 13.41 -44.75
C PHE A 29 3.91 13.54 -46.14
N ALA A 30 3.38 12.79 -47.11
CA ALA A 30 3.89 12.72 -48.48
C ALA A 30 5.36 12.25 -48.59
N THR A 31 5.86 11.53 -47.59
CA THR A 31 7.19 10.91 -47.61
C THR A 31 7.09 9.38 -47.74
N ASP A 32 8.15 8.78 -48.27
CA ASP A 32 8.35 7.32 -48.31
C ASP A 32 8.82 6.83 -46.93
N ILE A 33 8.11 5.87 -46.34
CA ILE A 33 8.48 5.24 -45.06
C ILE A 33 9.26 3.94 -45.22
N THR A 34 9.51 3.48 -46.43
CA THR A 34 10.36 2.32 -46.74
C THR A 34 11.81 2.72 -46.97
N HIS A 35 12.03 3.94 -47.45
CA HIS A 35 13.34 4.57 -47.63
C HIS A 35 13.43 5.90 -46.84
N GLY A 36 14.60 6.55 -46.83
CA GLY A 36 14.72 7.87 -46.22
C GLY A 36 14.73 7.89 -44.67
N PRO A 37 14.37 9.04 -44.05
CA PRO A 37 14.58 9.28 -42.61
C PRO A 37 13.64 8.47 -41.71
N PHE A 38 12.45 8.09 -42.19
CA PHE A 38 11.42 7.43 -41.37
C PHE A 38 11.42 5.90 -41.46
N LYS A 39 12.35 5.30 -42.21
CA LYS A 39 12.41 3.82 -42.44
C LYS A 39 12.65 2.95 -41.20
N ASN A 40 13.09 3.56 -40.10
CA ASN A 40 13.40 2.89 -38.82
C ASN A 40 12.46 3.36 -37.71
N THR A 41 11.20 3.68 -38.05
CA THR A 41 10.17 4.12 -37.11
C THR A 41 9.10 3.05 -36.94
N GLY A 42 8.34 3.11 -35.85
CA GLY A 42 7.26 2.15 -35.59
C GLY A 42 6.20 2.09 -36.70
N ILE A 43 5.87 3.22 -37.35
CA ILE A 43 4.95 3.23 -38.50
C ILE A 43 5.51 2.45 -39.70
N ALA A 44 6.83 2.52 -39.93
CA ALA A 44 7.50 1.74 -40.96
C ALA A 44 7.53 0.24 -40.62
N ASP A 45 7.72 -0.10 -39.35
CA ASP A 45 7.65 -1.49 -38.88
C ASP A 45 6.26 -2.10 -39.06
N VAL A 46 5.20 -1.38 -38.65
CA VAL A 46 3.81 -1.78 -38.90
C VAL A 46 3.56 -1.99 -40.39
N PHE A 47 3.94 -1.02 -41.23
CA PHE A 47 3.76 -1.13 -42.69
C PHE A 47 4.46 -2.39 -43.24
N ARG A 48 5.73 -2.61 -42.89
CA ARG A 48 6.48 -3.80 -43.33
C ARG A 48 5.82 -5.10 -42.90
N LYS A 49 5.38 -5.21 -41.64
CA LYS A 49 4.70 -6.40 -41.12
C LYS A 49 3.39 -6.67 -41.86
N VAL A 50 2.56 -5.65 -42.07
CA VAL A 50 1.31 -5.76 -42.84
C VAL A 50 1.56 -6.15 -44.30
N MET A 51 2.57 -5.54 -44.94
CA MET A 51 2.88 -5.82 -46.34
C MET A 51 3.38 -7.26 -46.53
N ASN A 52 4.15 -7.79 -45.57
CA ASN A 52 4.71 -9.15 -45.61
C ASN A 52 3.70 -10.25 -45.20
N ASN A 53 2.52 -9.90 -44.69
CA ASN A 53 1.47 -10.86 -44.35
C ASN A 53 0.44 -10.99 -45.50
N GLY A 54 0.09 -12.22 -45.86
CA GLY A 54 -0.92 -12.53 -46.89
C GLY A 54 -2.37 -12.55 -46.38
N GLU A 55 -2.59 -12.51 -45.07
CA GLU A 55 -3.93 -12.50 -44.48
C GLU A 55 -4.63 -11.15 -44.68
N ARG A 56 -5.91 -11.20 -45.04
CA ARG A 56 -6.72 -9.98 -45.28
C ARG A 56 -7.09 -9.24 -44.00
N ASP A 57 -7.26 -9.96 -42.91
CA ASP A 57 -7.70 -9.42 -41.62
C ASP A 57 -6.53 -9.29 -40.63
N CYS A 58 -5.29 -9.29 -41.12
CA CYS A 58 -4.13 -9.12 -40.25
C CYS A 58 -4.10 -7.71 -39.66
N ILE A 59 -3.84 -7.65 -38.35
CA ILE A 59 -3.64 -6.42 -37.62
C ILE A 59 -2.26 -6.52 -37.00
N TYR A 60 -1.45 -5.47 -37.13
CA TYR A 60 -0.16 -5.38 -36.47
C TYR A 60 -0.09 -4.18 -35.56
N LEU A 61 0.36 -4.40 -34.33
CA LEU A 61 0.60 -3.36 -33.33
C LEU A 61 2.09 -3.26 -33.04
N GLU A 62 2.61 -2.05 -33.06
CA GLU A 62 3.95 -1.70 -32.58
C GLU A 62 3.84 -0.90 -31.29
N ASP A 63 4.66 -1.26 -30.31
CA ASP A 63 4.73 -0.59 -29.01
C ASP A 63 5.23 0.86 -29.15
N PHE A 64 5.14 1.61 -28.06
CA PHE A 64 5.64 2.97 -27.97
C PHE A 64 7.15 3.04 -28.20
N SER A 65 7.53 3.83 -29.19
CA SER A 65 8.92 4.20 -29.47
C SER A 65 9.01 5.69 -29.78
N PRO A 66 10.19 6.34 -29.59
CA PRO A 66 10.36 7.75 -29.94
C PRO A 66 10.00 8.00 -31.41
N TYR A 67 9.11 8.96 -31.66
CA TYR A 67 8.67 9.30 -33.01
C TYR A 67 8.95 10.76 -33.35
N GLN A 68 9.92 10.97 -34.25
CA GLN A 68 10.45 12.30 -34.58
C GLN A 68 9.40 13.29 -35.12
N PRO A 69 8.43 12.88 -35.97
CA PRO A 69 7.34 13.77 -36.38
C PRO A 69 6.50 14.30 -35.21
N SER A 70 6.30 13.48 -34.17
CA SER A 70 5.66 13.90 -32.92
C SER A 70 6.65 14.47 -31.91
N TYR A 71 7.65 15.23 -32.37
CA TYR A 71 8.67 15.88 -31.52
C TYR A 71 9.45 14.90 -30.62
N ASN A 72 9.71 13.69 -31.09
CA ASN A 72 10.32 12.58 -30.33
C ASN A 72 9.49 12.09 -29.13
N ALA A 73 8.24 12.53 -28.99
CA ALA A 73 7.32 11.91 -28.05
C ALA A 73 7.10 10.43 -28.43
N PRO A 74 6.88 9.54 -27.45
CA PRO A 74 6.58 8.15 -27.72
C PRO A 74 5.29 8.02 -28.54
N ALA A 75 5.35 7.24 -29.63
CA ALA A 75 4.18 6.88 -30.42
C ALA A 75 4.12 5.37 -30.62
N SER A 76 2.91 4.83 -30.56
CA SER A 76 2.58 3.44 -30.86
C SER A 76 1.64 3.43 -32.07
N PHE A 77 1.75 2.41 -32.91
CA PHE A 77 1.03 2.34 -34.17
C PHE A 77 0.32 1.00 -34.29
N ILE A 78 -0.90 1.03 -34.83
CA ILE A 78 -1.65 -0.17 -35.21
C ILE A 78 -2.03 -0.08 -36.68
N GLY A 79 -1.78 -1.12 -37.46
CA GLY A 79 -2.04 -1.11 -38.90
C GLY A 79 -2.77 -2.34 -39.39
N SER A 80 -3.54 -2.14 -40.45
CA SER A 80 -4.33 -3.15 -41.14
C SER A 80 -4.24 -2.92 -42.66
N PRO A 81 -4.19 -3.97 -43.49
CA PRO A 81 -4.15 -3.79 -44.94
C PRO A 81 -5.48 -3.26 -45.46
N ILE A 82 -5.42 -2.56 -46.60
CA ILE A 82 -6.58 -2.16 -47.39
C ILE A 82 -6.49 -2.86 -48.74
N TYR A 83 -7.60 -3.47 -49.15
CA TYR A 83 -7.72 -4.17 -50.42
C TYR A 83 -8.76 -3.50 -51.33
N ASP A 84 -8.51 -3.51 -52.64
CA ASP A 84 -9.50 -3.30 -53.68
C ASP A 84 -9.59 -4.57 -54.52
N GLY A 85 -10.72 -5.27 -54.45
CA GLY A 85 -10.79 -6.67 -54.89
C GLY A 85 -9.70 -7.49 -54.20
N ASP A 86 -8.95 -8.27 -54.96
CA ASP A 86 -7.84 -9.12 -54.48
C ASP A 86 -6.49 -8.40 -54.36
N GLU A 87 -6.42 -7.14 -54.78
CA GLU A 87 -5.19 -6.35 -54.74
C GLU A 87 -5.05 -5.60 -53.41
N LYS A 88 -3.91 -5.77 -52.73
CA LYS A 88 -3.55 -4.97 -51.55
C LYS A 88 -3.08 -3.60 -52.03
N ILE A 89 -3.91 -2.58 -51.88
CA ILE A 89 -3.65 -1.23 -52.40
C ILE A 89 -2.97 -0.31 -51.37
N GLY A 90 -3.02 -0.66 -50.08
CA GLY A 90 -2.38 0.14 -49.04
C GLY A 90 -2.48 -0.43 -47.65
N VAL A 91 -2.05 0.37 -46.69
CA VAL A 91 -2.13 0.08 -45.25
C VAL A 91 -2.76 1.28 -44.55
N LEU A 92 -3.80 1.01 -43.77
CA LEU A 92 -4.37 1.97 -42.83
C LEU A 92 -3.60 1.86 -41.52
N VAL A 93 -3.01 2.95 -41.06
CA VAL A 93 -2.29 2.98 -39.77
C VAL A 93 -2.91 4.02 -38.85
N PHE A 94 -3.17 3.64 -37.60
CA PHE A 94 -3.59 4.54 -36.53
C PHE A 94 -2.44 4.74 -35.55
N GLN A 95 -2.17 5.99 -35.19
CA GLN A 95 -1.33 6.31 -34.04
C GLN A 95 -2.18 6.22 -32.78
N LEU A 96 -1.81 5.32 -31.86
CA LEU A 96 -2.57 5.08 -30.63
C LEU A 96 -2.56 6.32 -29.73
N PRO A 97 -3.72 6.70 -29.16
CA PRO A 97 -3.81 7.87 -28.31
C PRO A 97 -3.33 7.56 -26.89
N ILE A 98 -2.10 7.95 -26.61
CA ILE A 98 -1.51 7.81 -25.27
C ILE A 98 -2.38 8.47 -24.20
N ASP A 99 -3.05 9.57 -24.52
CA ASP A 99 -3.94 10.29 -23.59
C ASP A 99 -5.11 9.44 -23.09
N ARG A 100 -5.61 8.51 -23.91
CA ARG A 100 -6.66 7.58 -23.46
C ARG A 100 -6.13 6.56 -22.47
N ILE A 101 -4.95 6.01 -22.75
CA ILE A 101 -4.27 5.10 -21.82
C ILE A 101 -4.00 5.86 -20.51
N ASN A 102 -3.41 7.05 -20.60
CA ASN A 102 -3.16 7.92 -19.45
C ASN A 102 -4.43 8.16 -18.64
N HIS A 103 -5.52 8.61 -19.28
CA HIS A 103 -6.77 8.91 -18.59
C HIS A 103 -7.34 7.70 -17.85
N ILE A 104 -7.26 6.50 -18.42
CA ILE A 104 -7.71 5.26 -17.76
C ILE A 104 -6.77 4.91 -16.60
N MET A 105 -5.46 4.96 -16.82
CA MET A 105 -4.47 4.55 -15.83
C MET A 105 -4.37 5.51 -14.65
N THR A 106 -4.69 6.79 -14.86
CA THR A 106 -4.68 7.84 -13.81
C THR A 106 -6.07 8.12 -13.23
N ASP A 107 -7.11 7.42 -13.71
CA ASP A 107 -8.51 7.71 -13.41
C ASP A 107 -8.85 9.21 -13.54
N GLY A 108 -8.45 9.82 -14.66
CA GLY A 108 -8.63 11.24 -14.88
C GLY A 108 -7.93 12.15 -13.85
N TYR A 109 -6.86 11.64 -13.23
CA TYR A 109 -6.12 12.28 -12.14
C TYR A 109 -6.86 12.34 -10.81
N GLU A 110 -7.82 11.43 -10.58
CA GLU A 110 -8.64 11.34 -9.37
C GLU A 110 -8.23 10.17 -8.43
N TRP A 111 -6.94 9.86 -8.34
CA TRP A 111 -6.39 8.71 -7.58
C TRP A 111 -6.99 8.53 -6.16
N GLU A 112 -7.07 9.62 -5.38
CA GLU A 112 -7.65 9.56 -4.02
C GLU A 112 -9.12 9.11 -4.02
N LYS A 113 -9.91 9.52 -5.02
CA LYS A 113 -11.36 9.20 -5.09
C LYS A 113 -11.62 7.74 -5.46
N VAL A 114 -10.71 7.12 -6.21
CA VAL A 114 -10.80 5.70 -6.58
C VAL A 114 -10.11 4.76 -5.60
N GLY A 115 -9.68 5.28 -4.46
CA GLY A 115 -9.14 4.45 -3.38
C GLY A 115 -7.65 4.13 -3.50
N LEU A 116 -6.91 4.85 -4.34
CA LEU A 116 -5.44 4.76 -4.38
C LEU A 116 -4.78 5.61 -3.28
N GLY A 117 -5.54 6.28 -2.42
CA GLY A 117 -4.99 7.05 -1.31
C GLY A 117 -4.12 8.22 -1.79
N LYS A 118 -3.21 8.67 -0.94
CA LYS A 118 -2.34 9.84 -1.18
C LYS A 118 -1.09 9.51 -1.98
N THR A 119 -0.66 8.26 -1.94
CA THR A 119 0.60 7.82 -2.52
C THR A 119 0.42 6.70 -3.55
N GLY A 120 -0.78 6.13 -3.67
CA GLY A 120 -0.98 5.03 -4.60
C GLY A 120 -1.03 5.46 -6.05
N GLU A 121 -0.44 4.66 -6.92
CA GLU A 121 -0.48 4.86 -8.37
C GLU A 121 -0.68 3.54 -9.11
N THR A 122 -1.08 3.63 -10.36
CA THR A 122 -1.18 2.47 -11.25
C THR A 122 -0.50 2.82 -12.56
N TYR A 123 0.35 1.93 -13.04
CA TYR A 123 1.09 2.16 -14.27
C TYR A 123 1.36 0.88 -15.06
N LEU A 124 1.60 1.07 -16.35
CA LEU A 124 1.93 0.06 -17.31
C LEU A 124 3.44 0.10 -17.60
N VAL A 125 4.05 -1.07 -17.75
CA VAL A 125 5.47 -1.20 -18.11
C VAL A 125 5.60 -2.13 -19.30
N GLY A 126 6.36 -1.72 -20.31
CA GLY A 126 6.65 -2.54 -21.48
C GLY A 126 7.82 -3.50 -21.26
N SER A 127 8.07 -4.36 -22.26
CA SER A 127 9.19 -5.32 -22.23
C SER A 127 10.58 -4.69 -22.18
N ASP A 128 10.69 -3.40 -22.52
CA ASP A 128 11.89 -2.57 -22.39
C ASP A 128 12.06 -1.97 -20.98
N TYR A 129 11.18 -2.33 -20.04
CA TYR A 129 11.12 -1.80 -18.68
C TYR A 129 10.79 -0.31 -18.58
N LEU A 130 10.24 0.32 -19.63
CA LEU A 130 9.85 1.73 -19.59
C LEU A 130 8.35 1.88 -19.31
N ILE A 131 7.98 2.95 -18.60
CA ILE A 131 6.57 3.24 -18.29
C ILE A 131 5.76 3.58 -19.55
N ARG A 132 4.49 3.15 -19.63
CA ARG A 132 3.57 3.39 -20.78
C ARG A 132 2.42 4.34 -20.47
N ASN A 133 2.38 4.91 -19.28
CA ASN A 133 1.48 6.00 -18.93
C ASN A 133 2.17 7.00 -18.02
N GLN A 134 1.52 8.14 -17.83
CA GLN A 134 2.05 9.19 -16.99
C GLN A 134 2.05 8.77 -15.51
N SER A 135 3.20 8.95 -14.84
CA SER A 135 3.33 8.75 -13.39
C SER A 135 2.48 9.76 -12.62
N ARG A 136 1.86 9.32 -11.52
CA ARG A 136 1.08 10.19 -10.62
C ARG A 136 1.95 11.32 -10.09
N PHE A 137 3.14 10.98 -9.62
CA PHE A 137 4.05 11.90 -8.94
C PHE A 137 4.54 13.00 -9.87
N LEU A 138 4.74 12.70 -11.15
CA LEU A 138 5.05 13.73 -12.16
C LEU A 138 3.89 14.71 -12.36
N VAL A 139 2.64 14.24 -12.33
CA VAL A 139 1.45 15.07 -12.53
C VAL A 139 1.13 15.93 -11.32
N GLU A 140 1.19 15.35 -10.11
CA GLU A 140 0.86 16.06 -8.87
C GLU A 140 1.96 17.05 -8.46
N ASP A 141 3.23 16.68 -8.62
CA ASP A 141 4.36 17.51 -8.21
C ASP A 141 5.60 17.26 -9.09
N PHE A 142 5.60 17.88 -10.27
CA PHE A 142 6.68 17.77 -11.25
C PHE A 142 8.07 18.10 -10.67
N GLU A 143 8.18 19.14 -9.85
CA GLU A 143 9.48 19.60 -9.31
C GLU A 143 10.06 18.58 -8.33
N ASN A 144 9.24 18.06 -7.41
CA ASN A 144 9.71 17.01 -6.49
C ASN A 144 9.89 15.67 -7.20
N TYR A 145 9.11 15.38 -8.24
CA TYR A 145 9.34 14.23 -9.09
C TYR A 145 10.74 14.27 -9.71
N ILE A 146 11.12 15.36 -10.37
CA ILE A 146 12.47 15.50 -10.96
C ILE A 146 13.56 15.36 -9.89
N LYS A 147 13.42 16.02 -8.72
CA LYS A 147 14.38 15.87 -7.61
C LYS A 147 14.51 14.43 -7.11
N SER A 148 13.40 13.69 -7.05
CA SER A 148 13.44 12.28 -6.65
C SER A 148 14.12 11.41 -7.72
N LEU A 149 14.01 11.74 -9.01
CA LEU A 149 14.78 11.06 -10.04
C LEU A 149 16.28 11.38 -9.93
N GLU A 150 16.64 12.62 -9.62
CA GLU A 150 18.04 13.04 -9.41
C GLU A 150 18.71 12.35 -8.21
N SER A 151 17.93 11.94 -7.20
CA SER A 151 18.46 11.16 -6.06
C SER A 151 18.64 9.68 -6.36
N THR A 152 18.15 9.19 -7.50
CA THR A 152 18.34 7.81 -7.98
C THR A 152 19.58 7.69 -8.88
N ASN A 153 19.91 6.47 -9.31
CA ASN A 153 20.97 6.22 -10.30
C ASN A 153 20.52 6.46 -11.76
N MET A 154 19.51 7.31 -11.99
CA MET A 154 19.01 7.60 -13.34
C MET A 154 20.01 8.44 -14.14
N PRO A 155 20.28 8.11 -15.41
CA PRO A 155 21.09 8.95 -16.29
C PRO A 155 20.50 10.36 -16.49
N ASN A 156 21.35 11.39 -16.38
CA ASN A 156 20.94 12.80 -16.52
C ASN A 156 20.30 13.12 -17.87
N ASP A 157 20.70 12.45 -18.96
CA ASP A 157 20.12 12.65 -20.29
C ASP A 157 18.65 12.22 -20.34
N ILE A 158 18.27 11.19 -19.59
CA ILE A 158 16.87 10.75 -19.45
C ILE A 158 16.09 11.80 -18.64
N ILE A 159 16.64 12.26 -17.51
CA ILE A 159 16.01 13.29 -16.67
C ILE A 159 15.75 14.57 -17.49
N SER A 160 16.75 15.07 -18.23
CA SER A 160 16.59 16.26 -19.08
C SER A 160 15.55 16.06 -20.19
N ARG A 161 15.41 14.84 -20.73
CA ARG A 161 14.35 14.54 -21.71
C ARG A 161 12.97 14.52 -21.08
N ILE A 162 12.82 13.91 -19.91
CA ILE A 162 11.57 13.94 -19.14
C ILE A 162 11.18 15.38 -18.84
N GLU A 163 12.16 16.20 -18.44
CA GLU A 163 11.95 17.61 -18.13
C GLU A 163 11.51 18.40 -19.37
N SER A 164 12.20 18.24 -20.49
CA SER A 164 11.89 18.92 -21.75
C SER A 164 10.56 18.50 -22.34
N LEU A 165 10.20 17.21 -22.25
CA LEU A 165 8.97 16.65 -22.81
C LEU A 165 7.80 16.73 -21.84
N LYS A 166 8.06 17.04 -20.56
CA LYS A 166 7.10 16.98 -19.46
C LYS A 166 6.33 15.65 -19.42
N SER A 167 7.04 14.56 -19.71
CA SER A 167 6.45 13.22 -19.82
C SER A 167 7.45 12.17 -19.37
N ALA A 168 6.97 11.17 -18.63
CA ALA A 168 7.78 10.01 -18.24
C ALA A 168 7.63 8.83 -19.23
N ILE A 169 6.63 8.89 -20.11
CA ILE A 169 6.22 7.80 -20.98
C ILE A 169 7.37 7.43 -21.92
N GLY A 170 7.71 6.14 -22.01
CA GLY A 170 8.83 5.67 -22.83
C GLY A 170 10.20 6.23 -22.44
N LEU A 171 10.34 6.80 -21.24
CA LEU A 171 11.59 7.39 -20.74
C LEU A 171 11.97 6.88 -19.36
N GLN A 172 11.01 6.84 -18.42
CA GLN A 172 11.23 6.39 -17.05
C GLN A 172 11.42 4.86 -17.00
N PRO A 173 12.61 4.36 -16.63
CA PRO A 173 12.82 2.94 -16.40
C PRO A 173 12.23 2.53 -15.05
N VAL A 174 11.61 1.35 -15.02
CA VAL A 174 11.02 0.73 -13.83
C VAL A 174 11.57 -0.68 -13.68
N LEU A 175 12.78 -0.77 -13.12
CA LEU A 175 13.54 -2.02 -12.94
C LEU A 175 13.37 -2.59 -11.53
N THR A 176 12.13 -2.90 -11.13
CA THR A 176 11.80 -3.41 -9.80
C THR A 176 11.72 -4.94 -9.77
N GLU A 177 11.59 -5.53 -8.57
CA GLU A 177 11.34 -6.97 -8.44
C GLU A 177 10.00 -7.37 -9.07
N GLY A 178 8.96 -6.55 -8.86
CA GLY A 178 7.64 -6.76 -9.42
C GLY A 178 7.61 -6.71 -10.95
N THR A 179 8.26 -5.73 -11.60
CA THR A 179 8.28 -5.67 -13.07
C THR A 179 9.01 -6.86 -13.69
N ARG A 180 10.15 -7.28 -13.11
CA ARG A 180 10.87 -8.51 -13.53
C ARG A 180 10.03 -9.77 -13.34
N ALA A 181 9.26 -9.85 -12.26
CA ALA A 181 8.38 -11.00 -12.01
C ALA A 181 7.20 -11.01 -12.99
N ALA A 182 6.52 -9.89 -13.16
CA ALA A 182 5.36 -9.74 -14.04
C ALA A 182 5.71 -9.99 -15.51
N LEU A 183 6.84 -9.48 -16.00
CA LEU A 183 7.29 -9.68 -17.39
C LEU A 183 7.67 -11.14 -17.67
N ARG A 184 7.93 -11.94 -16.63
CA ARG A 184 8.11 -13.40 -16.72
C ARG A 184 6.79 -14.17 -16.56
N GLY A 185 5.65 -13.47 -16.51
CA GLY A 185 4.31 -14.04 -16.42
C GLY A 185 3.79 -14.23 -14.99
N ALA A 186 4.50 -13.76 -13.96
CA ALA A 186 4.03 -13.90 -12.57
C ALA A 186 2.94 -12.88 -12.23
N THR A 187 1.99 -13.29 -11.39
CA THR A 187 1.02 -12.39 -10.74
C THR A 187 1.23 -12.47 -9.23
N GLY A 188 1.23 -11.33 -8.55
CA GLY A 188 1.43 -11.33 -7.11
C GLY A 188 1.30 -9.96 -6.45
N THR A 189 1.42 -9.97 -5.13
CA THR A 189 1.48 -8.77 -4.30
C THR A 189 2.63 -8.92 -3.33
N GLN A 190 3.57 -7.97 -3.32
CA GLN A 190 4.80 -8.00 -2.53
C GLN A 190 5.20 -6.60 -2.08
N ILE A 191 6.04 -6.52 -1.06
CA ILE A 191 6.65 -5.27 -0.61
C ILE A 191 8.08 -5.21 -1.15
N PHE A 192 8.43 -4.15 -1.87
CA PHE A 192 9.77 -3.91 -2.38
C PHE A 192 9.96 -2.41 -2.67
N THR A 193 11.17 -2.02 -3.04
CA THR A 193 11.49 -0.64 -3.41
C THR A 193 11.08 -0.32 -4.85
N ASP A 194 10.32 0.75 -5.06
CA ASP A 194 9.85 1.23 -6.37
C ASP A 194 10.96 1.94 -7.18
N TYR A 195 10.58 2.54 -8.31
CA TYR A 195 11.52 3.28 -9.17
C TYR A 195 11.97 4.63 -8.58
N ARG A 196 11.28 5.15 -7.54
CA ARG A 196 11.64 6.37 -6.82
C ARG A 196 12.59 6.09 -5.65
N GLY A 197 12.78 4.82 -5.30
CA GLY A 197 13.57 4.43 -4.13
C GLY A 197 12.73 4.29 -2.85
N GLU A 198 11.40 4.33 -2.95
CA GLU A 198 10.49 4.24 -1.82
C GLU A 198 9.99 2.80 -1.63
N GLU A 199 9.79 2.37 -0.38
CA GLU A 199 9.25 1.04 -0.08
C GLU A 199 7.74 1.02 -0.31
N VAL A 200 7.27 0.23 -1.26
CA VAL A 200 5.85 0.17 -1.67
C VAL A 200 5.26 -1.22 -1.47
N LEU A 201 3.97 -1.28 -1.16
CA LEU A 201 3.16 -2.48 -1.33
C LEU A 201 2.67 -2.50 -2.79
N SER A 202 3.22 -3.41 -3.58
CA SER A 202 2.98 -3.48 -5.03
C SER A 202 2.22 -4.75 -5.41
N SER A 203 1.16 -4.58 -6.20
CA SER A 203 0.45 -5.66 -6.88
C SER A 203 0.72 -5.59 -8.38
N TYR A 204 1.08 -6.73 -8.97
CA TYR A 204 1.52 -6.78 -10.37
C TYR A 204 0.99 -8.00 -11.11
N ARG A 205 0.79 -7.85 -12.42
CA ARG A 205 0.45 -8.95 -13.34
C ARG A 205 0.78 -8.62 -14.79
N PRO A 206 1.04 -9.63 -15.65
CA PRO A 206 1.06 -9.44 -17.10
C PRO A 206 -0.32 -9.04 -17.63
N LEU A 207 -0.32 -8.26 -18.72
CA LEU A 207 -1.48 -8.04 -19.55
C LEU A 207 -1.45 -9.01 -20.73
N GLU A 208 -2.55 -9.72 -20.96
CA GLU A 208 -2.72 -10.64 -22.08
C GLU A 208 -3.04 -9.85 -23.35
N LEU A 209 -2.00 -9.32 -24.01
CA LEU A 209 -2.08 -8.63 -25.29
C LEU A 209 -1.25 -9.41 -26.32
N ASP A 210 -1.85 -9.76 -27.46
CA ASP A 210 -1.25 -10.70 -28.42
C ASP A 210 0.11 -10.26 -28.98
N GLN A 211 0.33 -8.95 -29.14
CA GLN A 211 1.48 -8.41 -29.88
C GLN A 211 2.44 -7.56 -29.04
N VAL A 212 2.05 -7.20 -27.81
CA VAL A 212 2.88 -6.43 -26.89
C VAL A 212 2.91 -7.08 -25.53
N ASN A 213 4.11 -7.22 -24.98
CA ASN A 213 4.29 -7.75 -23.64
C ASN A 213 4.31 -6.58 -22.65
N TRP A 214 3.14 -6.24 -22.11
CA TRP A 214 2.99 -5.23 -21.08
C TRP A 214 2.61 -5.87 -19.76
N VAL A 215 3.00 -5.22 -18.68
CA VAL A 215 2.58 -5.56 -17.33
C VAL A 215 1.91 -4.35 -16.70
N ILE A 216 0.99 -4.61 -15.79
CA ILE A 216 0.35 -3.59 -14.97
C ILE A 216 0.84 -3.72 -13.53
N MET A 217 1.16 -2.57 -12.95
CA MET A 217 1.60 -2.38 -11.58
C MET A 217 0.58 -1.48 -10.87
N SER A 218 0.23 -1.80 -9.63
CA SER A 218 -0.56 -0.94 -8.76
C SER A 218 0.12 -0.92 -7.39
N GLU A 219 0.59 0.25 -6.99
CA GLU A 219 1.52 0.42 -5.88
C GLU A 219 0.99 1.49 -4.93
N ILE A 220 1.34 1.37 -3.64
CA ILE A 220 1.07 2.37 -2.60
C ILE A 220 2.23 2.37 -1.62
N ASP A 221 2.63 3.54 -1.12
CA ASP A 221 3.74 3.63 -0.16
C ASP A 221 3.40 2.81 1.09
N SER A 222 4.37 1.99 1.54
CA SER A 222 4.17 1.09 2.67
C SER A 222 3.80 1.85 3.94
N GLU A 223 4.37 3.05 4.13
CA GLU A 223 4.02 3.93 5.24
C GLU A 223 2.54 4.32 5.25
N GLU A 224 1.94 4.60 4.08
CA GLU A 224 0.51 4.89 3.98
C GLU A 224 -0.33 3.62 4.17
N ALA A 225 0.03 2.53 3.49
CA ALA A 225 -0.72 1.28 3.55
C ALA A 225 -0.82 0.72 4.99
N PHE A 226 0.26 0.85 5.77
CA PHE A 226 0.35 0.34 7.14
C PHE A 226 0.12 1.42 8.22
N SER A 227 -0.05 2.69 7.86
CA SER A 227 -0.39 3.79 8.79
C SER A 227 -1.60 3.49 9.69
N PRO A 228 -2.73 2.94 9.18
CA PRO A 228 -3.86 2.59 10.03
C PRO A 228 -3.50 1.60 11.14
N ILE A 229 -2.57 0.66 10.87
CA ILE A 229 -2.13 -0.36 11.82
C ILE A 229 -1.27 0.26 12.92
N SER A 230 -0.34 1.15 12.59
CA SER A 230 0.52 1.82 13.59
C SER A 230 -0.30 2.70 14.55
N VAL A 231 -1.33 3.38 14.04
CA VAL A 231 -2.26 4.17 14.86
C VAL A 231 -3.07 3.30 15.81
N LEU A 232 -3.54 2.12 15.36
CA LEU A 232 -4.25 1.17 16.21
C LEU A 232 -3.36 0.64 17.33
N PHE A 233 -2.13 0.23 17.03
CA PHE A 233 -1.18 -0.23 18.05
C PHE A 233 -0.91 0.82 19.12
N ARG A 234 -0.73 2.09 18.73
CA ARG A 234 -0.56 3.19 19.69
C ARG A 234 -1.78 3.35 20.60
N ARG A 235 -3.00 3.25 20.05
CA ARG A 235 -4.23 3.31 20.83
C ARG A 235 -4.34 2.14 21.79
N PHE A 236 -4.04 0.92 21.33
CA PHE A 236 -4.05 -0.27 22.20
C PHE A 236 -3.01 -0.17 23.31
N ALA A 237 -1.81 0.35 23.04
CA ALA A 237 -0.79 0.57 24.06
C ALA A 237 -1.26 1.53 25.17
N ILE A 238 -1.93 2.63 24.79
CA ILE A 238 -2.49 3.60 25.75
C ILE A 238 -3.58 2.94 26.61
N TRP A 239 -4.52 2.21 25.98
CA TRP A 239 -5.57 1.50 26.70
C TRP A 239 -5.03 0.40 27.62
N PHE A 240 -4.03 -0.36 27.15
CA PHE A 240 -3.36 -1.37 27.93
C PHE A 240 -2.71 -0.78 29.19
N LEU A 241 -2.00 0.36 29.05
CA LEU A 241 -1.40 1.07 30.17
C LEU A 241 -2.47 1.57 31.15
N ALA A 242 -3.56 2.16 30.63
CA ALA A 242 -4.65 2.68 31.46
C ALA A 242 -5.35 1.57 32.26
N ILE A 243 -5.69 0.46 31.62
CA ILE A 243 -6.30 -0.71 32.28
C ILE A 243 -5.32 -1.31 33.29
N GLY A 244 -4.04 -1.44 32.94
CA GLY A 244 -3.00 -1.91 33.85
C GLY A 244 -2.92 -1.06 35.13
N LEU A 245 -2.95 0.26 35.00
CA LEU A 245 -2.96 1.18 36.14
C LEU A 245 -4.21 1.00 37.03
N VAL A 246 -5.38 0.83 36.42
CA VAL A 246 -6.64 0.56 37.13
C VAL A 246 -6.55 -0.75 37.91
N VAL A 247 -6.06 -1.83 37.28
CA VAL A 247 -5.90 -3.14 37.92
C VAL A 247 -4.93 -3.07 39.09
N VAL A 248 -3.78 -2.40 38.94
CA VAL A 248 -2.81 -2.20 40.04
C VAL A 248 -3.45 -1.42 41.18
N THR A 249 -4.18 -0.35 40.87
CA THR A 249 -4.86 0.47 41.87
C THR A 249 -5.91 -0.34 42.63
N LEU A 250 -6.78 -1.07 41.93
CA LEU A 250 -7.78 -1.95 42.53
C LEU A 250 -7.14 -3.07 43.35
N SER A 251 -6.02 -3.63 42.89
CA SER A 251 -5.28 -4.67 43.62
C SER A 251 -4.72 -4.12 44.93
N VAL A 252 -4.17 -2.90 44.93
CA VAL A 252 -3.67 -2.24 46.16
C VAL A 252 -4.82 -1.92 47.11
N ILE A 253 -5.96 -1.43 46.59
CA ILE A 253 -7.16 -1.18 47.39
C ILE A 253 -7.63 -2.48 48.03
N PHE A 254 -7.86 -3.53 47.24
CA PHE A 254 -8.31 -4.84 47.71
C PHE A 254 -7.36 -5.44 48.75
N ALA A 255 -6.05 -5.38 48.50
CA ALA A 255 -5.04 -5.86 49.45
C ALA A 255 -5.11 -5.13 50.79
N ARG A 256 -5.39 -3.81 50.78
CA ARG A 256 -5.47 -2.98 51.99
C ARG A 256 -6.82 -3.06 52.69
N SER A 257 -7.93 -3.15 51.96
CA SER A 257 -9.28 -3.13 52.52
C SER A 257 -9.80 -4.50 52.92
N ILE A 258 -9.30 -5.58 52.30
CA ILE A 258 -9.80 -6.94 52.53
C ILE A 258 -8.66 -7.84 53.02
N SER A 259 -7.61 -8.04 52.22
CA SER A 259 -6.59 -9.05 52.53
C SER A 259 -5.84 -8.75 53.84
N LYS A 260 -5.50 -7.47 54.10
CA LYS A 260 -4.76 -7.06 55.30
C LYS A 260 -5.59 -7.23 56.59
N PRO A 261 -6.83 -6.70 56.72
CA PRO A 261 -7.65 -6.92 57.92
C PRO A 261 -7.94 -8.39 58.20
N ILE A 262 -8.21 -9.19 57.17
CA ILE A 262 -8.42 -10.65 57.34
C ILE A 262 -7.17 -11.31 57.90
N ARG A 263 -5.97 -10.98 57.37
CA ARG A 263 -4.71 -11.53 57.89
C ARG A 263 -4.45 -11.13 59.34
N GLU A 264 -4.72 -9.86 59.69
CA GLU A 264 -4.60 -9.38 61.08
C GLU A 264 -5.58 -10.08 62.02
N LEU A 265 -6.84 -10.24 61.61
CA LEU A 265 -7.84 -10.95 62.40
C LEU A 265 -7.46 -12.42 62.60
N THR A 266 -6.97 -13.07 61.54
CA THR A 266 -6.53 -14.47 61.58
C THR A 266 -5.36 -14.65 62.54
N GLN A 267 -4.38 -13.74 62.52
CA GLN A 267 -3.24 -13.78 63.44
C GLN A 267 -3.71 -13.63 64.89
N ARG A 268 -4.53 -12.62 65.20
CA ARG A 268 -5.03 -12.41 66.57
C ARG A 268 -5.92 -13.55 67.06
N ALA A 269 -6.70 -14.17 66.17
CA ALA A 269 -7.48 -15.36 66.49
C ALA A 269 -6.59 -16.57 66.78
N SER A 270 -5.45 -16.71 66.09
CA SER A 270 -4.44 -17.73 66.39
C SER A 270 -3.79 -17.49 67.77
N ASP A 271 -3.44 -16.25 68.08
CA ASP A 271 -2.83 -15.89 69.38
C ASP A 271 -3.82 -16.16 70.53
N LEU A 272 -5.10 -15.83 70.33
CA LEU A 272 -6.21 -16.18 71.21
C LEU A 272 -6.31 -17.70 71.47
N ALA A 273 -6.22 -18.51 70.41
CA ALA A 273 -6.30 -19.97 70.51
C ALA A 273 -5.11 -20.59 71.25
N GLN A 274 -3.95 -19.92 71.24
CA GLN A 274 -2.76 -20.33 72.00
C GLN A 274 -2.81 -19.91 73.48
N GLY A 275 -3.91 -19.27 73.91
CA GLY A 275 -4.11 -18.84 75.29
C GLY A 275 -3.59 -17.44 75.61
N ASN A 276 -3.09 -16.69 74.62
CA ASN A 276 -2.75 -15.28 74.80
C ASN A 276 -4.02 -14.43 74.74
N LEU A 277 -4.54 -14.08 75.92
CA LEU A 277 -5.78 -13.33 76.07
C LEU A 277 -5.57 -11.84 76.30
N ASP A 278 -4.34 -11.34 76.28
CA ASP A 278 -4.05 -9.93 76.57
C ASP A 278 -4.18 -9.02 75.35
N ASP A 279 -3.97 -9.56 74.15
CA ASP A 279 -4.06 -8.81 72.91
C ASP A 279 -5.51 -8.53 72.51
N ILE A 280 -5.86 -7.23 72.45
CA ILE A 280 -7.21 -6.77 72.13
C ILE A 280 -7.44 -6.91 70.61
N ILE A 281 -8.60 -7.43 70.21
CA ILE A 281 -8.99 -7.56 68.80
C ILE A 281 -9.75 -6.29 68.38
N LEU A 282 -8.98 -5.25 68.04
CA LEU A 282 -9.47 -4.00 67.45
C LEU A 282 -9.08 -3.93 65.97
N LEU A 283 -10.09 -3.87 65.10
CA LEU A 283 -9.97 -3.54 63.68
C LEU A 283 -10.90 -2.35 63.39
N ASP A 284 -10.35 -1.27 62.83
CA ASP A 284 -11.13 -0.11 62.41
C ASP A 284 -11.76 -0.38 61.03
N GLN A 285 -12.81 -1.21 61.04
CA GLN A 285 -13.51 -1.62 59.83
C GLN A 285 -15.02 -1.59 60.08
N LYS A 286 -15.79 -1.08 59.11
CA LYS A 286 -17.24 -0.84 59.23
C LYS A 286 -18.08 -1.81 58.41
N ASP A 287 -17.49 -2.88 57.91
CA ASP A 287 -18.11 -3.91 57.08
C ASP A 287 -18.29 -5.22 57.87
N GLU A 288 -18.57 -6.31 57.17
CA GLU A 288 -18.74 -7.65 57.73
C GLU A 288 -17.48 -8.16 58.45
N ILE A 289 -16.29 -7.77 58.00
CA ILE A 289 -15.03 -8.17 58.64
C ILE A 289 -14.86 -7.42 59.97
N GLY A 290 -15.27 -6.14 60.04
CA GLY A 290 -15.36 -5.39 61.29
C GLY A 290 -16.32 -6.02 62.31
N LYS A 291 -17.53 -6.38 61.86
CA LYS A 291 -18.51 -7.10 62.70
C LYS A 291 -17.96 -8.44 63.20
N LEU A 292 -17.21 -9.15 62.36
CA LEU A 292 -16.55 -10.39 62.76
C LEU A 292 -15.50 -10.13 63.84
N ALA A 293 -14.67 -9.10 63.69
CA ALA A 293 -13.68 -8.70 64.69
C ALA A 293 -14.30 -8.38 66.05
N GLU A 294 -15.42 -7.65 66.07
CA GLU A 294 -16.18 -7.37 67.30
C GLU A 294 -16.67 -8.65 68.00
N ASN A 295 -17.13 -9.64 67.23
CA ASN A 295 -17.57 -10.92 67.77
C ASN A 295 -16.40 -11.73 68.35
N PHE A 296 -15.24 -11.72 67.69
CA PHE A 296 -14.01 -12.32 68.23
C PHE A 296 -13.55 -11.64 69.53
N GLU A 297 -13.62 -10.31 69.61
CA GLU A 297 -13.27 -9.57 70.84
C GLU A 297 -14.22 -9.91 72.00
N LYS A 298 -15.53 -10.05 71.74
CA LYS A 298 -16.49 -10.52 72.75
C LYS A 298 -16.13 -11.91 73.28
N MET A 299 -15.75 -12.82 72.39
CA MET A 299 -15.30 -14.16 72.75
C MET A 299 -14.03 -14.14 73.61
N ARG A 300 -13.00 -13.38 73.21
CA ARG A 300 -11.77 -13.18 74.00
C ARG A 300 -12.07 -12.66 75.40
N ARG A 301 -12.91 -11.62 75.53
CA ARG A 301 -13.31 -11.07 76.83
C ARG A 301 -14.00 -12.12 77.70
N SER A 302 -14.89 -12.91 77.12
CA SER A 302 -15.58 -13.99 77.83
C SER A 302 -14.60 -15.04 78.34
N LEU A 303 -13.64 -15.47 77.50
CA LEU A 303 -12.60 -16.43 77.87
C LEU A 303 -11.68 -15.89 78.97
N LYS A 304 -11.22 -14.64 78.85
CA LYS A 304 -10.40 -13.97 79.87
C LYS A 304 -11.12 -13.89 81.21
N LYS A 305 -12.40 -13.49 81.20
CA LYS A 305 -13.22 -13.44 82.41
C LYS A 305 -13.35 -14.82 83.07
N LEU A 306 -13.67 -15.86 82.29
CA LEU A 306 -13.78 -17.23 82.79
C LEU A 306 -12.48 -17.73 83.42
N ILE A 307 -11.33 -17.47 82.80
CA ILE A 307 -10.01 -17.87 83.34
C ILE A 307 -9.68 -17.11 84.63
N THR A 308 -9.97 -15.80 84.69
CA THR A 308 -9.75 -15.01 85.91
C THR A 308 -10.63 -15.50 87.06
N GLU A 309 -11.93 -15.70 86.81
CA GLU A 309 -12.87 -16.23 87.80
C GLU A 309 -12.48 -17.63 88.28
N PHE A 310 -12.04 -18.50 87.36
CA PHE A 310 -11.52 -19.83 87.70
C PHE A 310 -10.27 -19.75 88.60
N ASN A 311 -9.32 -18.87 88.28
CA ASN A 311 -8.12 -18.67 89.09
C ASN A 311 -8.43 -18.09 90.48
N GLU A 312 -9.37 -17.15 90.59
CA GLU A 312 -9.85 -16.63 91.88
C GLU A 312 -10.53 -17.73 92.70
N MET A 313 -11.34 -18.59 92.07
CA MET A 313 -12.01 -19.70 92.73
C MET A 313 -11.02 -20.76 93.25
N ASN A 314 -9.99 -21.11 92.47
CA ASN A 314 -8.91 -21.99 92.93
C ASN A 314 -8.13 -21.39 94.11
N LYS A 315 -7.82 -20.09 94.06
CA LYS A 315 -7.08 -19.41 95.14
C LYS A 315 -7.85 -19.40 96.47
N ASN A 316 -9.18 -19.30 96.41
CA ASN A 316 -10.06 -19.39 97.59
C ASN A 316 -10.21 -20.82 98.13
N LEU A 317 -9.98 -21.85 97.31
CA LEU A 317 -9.99 -23.25 97.73
C LEU A 317 -8.68 -23.67 98.41
N GLU A 318 -7.54 -23.08 98.02
CA GLU A 318 -6.23 -23.33 98.66
C GLU A 318 -6.03 -22.61 100.01
N GLN A 319 -6.89 -21.64 100.34
CA GLN A 319 -6.86 -20.89 101.61
C GLN A 319 -7.79 -21.47 102.70
N LYS A 320 -8.39 -22.63 102.46
CA LYS A 320 -9.18 -23.41 103.44
C LYS A 320 -8.50 -24.71 103.76
#